data_AF-A4BE57-F1
#
_entry.id   AF-A4BE57-F1
#
_cell.length_a   1.000
_cell.length_b   1.000
_cell.length_c   1.000
_cell.angle_alpha   90.00
_cell.angle_beta   90.00
_cell.angle_gamma   90.00
#
_symmetry.space_group_name_H-M   'P 1'
#
loop_
_entity.id
_entity.type
_entity.pdbx_description
1 polymer ?
#
loop_
_entity_poly.entity_id
_entity_poly.type
_entity_poly.pdbx_seq_one_letter_code
_entity_poly.pdbx_strand_id
1 'polypeptide(L)'
;MEQLMIFSETNIYILSKLVALVRRDTGTRHRLNSNDAILGLLKDASLSADDRIQNYFHRFLENLSPEQLVGFKGEGLLIPEQYMRKPGLLPTPVSRQYAYMPR
;
A
#
# COMPACT_ATOMS: atom_id res chain seq x y z
N MET A 1 9.78 8.22 -13.27
CA MET A 1 10.47 8.56 -12.01
C MET A 1 11.80 7.79 -11.97
N GLU A 2 12.96 8.46 -11.97
CA GLU A 2 14.28 7.76 -11.98
C GLU A 2 14.80 7.38 -10.57
N GLN A 3 14.18 7.88 -9.49
CA GLN A 3 14.61 7.55 -8.13
C GLN A 3 13.68 6.51 -7.50
N LEU A 4 14.27 5.36 -7.11
CA LEU A 4 13.58 4.34 -6.32
C LEU A 4 12.95 4.97 -5.08
N MET A 5 11.64 4.84 -4.91
CA MET A 5 10.98 5.33 -3.71
C MET A 5 11.55 4.61 -2.49
N ILE A 6 11.90 5.39 -1.47
CA ILE A 6 12.40 4.84 -0.21
C ILE A 6 11.19 4.42 0.63
N PHE A 7 11.14 3.14 0.98
CA PHE A 7 10.11 2.56 1.84
C PHE A 7 10.70 2.21 3.21
N SER A 8 9.86 2.32 4.25
CA SER A 8 10.19 1.78 5.57
C SER A 8 10.30 0.25 5.53
N GLU A 9 11.00 -0.34 6.50
CA GLU A 9 11.09 -1.79 6.66
C GLU A 9 9.70 -2.46 6.73
N THR A 10 8.75 -1.78 7.36
CA THR A 10 7.35 -2.23 7.44
C THR A 10 6.72 -2.32 6.05
N ASN A 11 6.93 -1.31 5.19
CA ASN A 11 6.41 -1.31 3.83
C ASN A 11 7.12 -2.33 2.94
N ILE A 12 8.42 -2.54 3.11
CA ILE A 12 9.15 -3.60 2.39
C ILE A 12 8.59 -4.98 2.75
N TYR A 13 8.29 -5.22 4.03
CA TYR A 13 7.64 -6.45 4.47
C TYR A 13 6.24 -6.62 3.86
N ILE A 14 5.43 -5.56 3.87
CA ILE A 14 4.08 -5.58 3.28
C ILE A 14 4.14 -5.88 1.78
N LEU A 15 5.03 -5.20 1.04
CA LEU A 15 5.26 -5.45 -0.38
C LEU A 15 5.65 -6.90 -0.65
N SER A 16 6.55 -7.46 0.16
CA SER A 16 6.97 -8.87 0.03
C SER A 16 5.80 -9.85 0.24
N LYS A 17 4.88 -9.54 1.15
CA LYS A 17 3.64 -10.32 1.35
C LYS A 17 2.69 -10.18 0.17
N LEU A 18 2.51 -8.97 -0.36
CA LEU A 18 1.70 -8.72 -1.54
C LEU A 18 2.22 -9.50 -2.75
N VAL A 19 3.53 -9.53 -3.00
CA VAL A 19 4.12 -10.34 -4.09
C VAL A 19 3.70 -11.80 -3.99
N ALA A 20 3.78 -12.39 -2.80
CA ALA A 20 3.42 -13.79 -2.61
C ALA A 20 1.92 -14.04 -2.81
N LEU A 21 1.07 -13.14 -2.33
CA LEU A 21 -0.39 -13.27 -2.42
C LEU A 21 -0.87 -13.03 -3.85
N VAL A 22 -0.46 -11.93 -4.49
CA VAL A 22 -0.83 -11.61 -5.88
C VAL A 22 -0.35 -12.70 -6.82
N ARG A 23 0.87 -13.23 -6.65
CA ARG A 23 1.34 -14.37 -7.46
C ARG A 23 0.46 -15.61 -7.30
N ARG A 24 -0.06 -15.86 -6.10
CA ARG A 24 -0.94 -17.00 -5.85
C ARG A 24 -2.33 -16.78 -6.48
N ASP A 25 -2.81 -15.54 -6.48
CA ASP A 25 -4.12 -15.15 -7.00
C ASP A 25 -4.14 -15.08 -8.54
N THR A 26 -3.16 -14.39 -9.14
CA THR A 26 -3.13 -14.07 -10.57
C THR A 26 -2.12 -14.88 -11.38
N GLY A 27 -1.17 -15.56 -10.72
CA GLY A 27 -0.04 -16.22 -11.37
C GLY A 27 1.12 -15.26 -11.74
N THR A 28 0.92 -13.95 -11.66
CA THR A 28 1.90 -12.94 -12.05
C THR A 28 3.01 -12.80 -11.03
N ARG A 29 4.26 -12.79 -11.49
CA ARG A 29 5.44 -12.62 -10.63
C ARG A 29 5.98 -11.19 -10.72
N HIS A 30 5.72 -10.40 -9.69
CA HIS A 30 6.32 -9.08 -9.51
C HIS A 30 7.69 -9.16 -8.83
N ARG A 31 8.65 -8.33 -9.25
CA ARG A 31 9.96 -8.17 -8.62
C ARG A 31 10.06 -6.77 -8.04
N LEU A 32 10.45 -6.64 -6.77
CA LEU A 32 10.55 -5.34 -6.08
C LEU A 32 11.87 -4.61 -6.40
N ASN A 33 12.26 -4.57 -7.67
CA ASN A 33 13.54 -3.99 -8.11
C ASN A 33 13.39 -2.64 -8.83
N SER A 34 12.17 -2.22 -9.15
CA SER A 34 11.88 -0.92 -9.76
C SER A 34 10.54 -0.38 -9.26
N ASN A 35 10.37 0.95 -9.33
CA ASN A 35 9.10 1.60 -9.01
C ASN A 35 7.98 1.11 -9.92
N ASP A 36 8.24 0.88 -11.21
CA ASP A 36 7.24 0.40 -12.16
C ASP A 36 6.72 -0.99 -11.78
N ALA A 37 7.61 -1.88 -11.34
CA ALA A 37 7.22 -3.21 -10.90
C ALA A 37 6.44 -3.19 -9.58
N ILE A 38 6.80 -2.26 -8.67
CA ILE A 38 6.04 -2.02 -7.43
C ILE A 38 4.66 -1.45 -7.77
N LEU A 39 4.57 -0.49 -8.68
CA LEU A 39 3.31 0.08 -9.14
C LEU A 39 2.42 -0.98 -9.79
N GLY A 40 3.00 -1.86 -10.63
CA GLY A 40 2.29 -3.00 -11.22
C GLY A 40 1.70 -3.93 -10.16
N LEU A 41 2.49 -4.29 -9.15
CA LEU A 41 2.02 -5.09 -8.02
C LEU A 41 0.86 -4.40 -7.28
N LEU A 42 0.97 -3.10 -7.03
CA LEU A 42 -0.04 -2.33 -6.31
C LEU A 42 -1.33 -2.20 -7.13
N LYS A 43 -1.24 -2.05 -8.46
CA LYS A 43 -2.39 -2.05 -9.36
C LYS A 43 -3.13 -3.39 -9.31
N ASP A 44 -2.41 -4.50 -9.45
CA ASP A 44 -2.99 -5.84 -9.30
C ASP A 44 -3.63 -6.03 -7.91
N ALA A 45 -2.95 -5.58 -6.86
CA ALA A 45 -3.46 -5.68 -5.50
C ALA A 45 -4.74 -4.86 -5.30
N SER A 46 -4.81 -3.64 -5.85
CA SER A 46 -5.99 -2.77 -5.76
C SER A 46 -7.23 -3.31 -6.46
N LEU A 47 -7.04 -4.15 -7.49
CA LEU A 47 -8.12 -4.76 -8.27
C LEU A 47 -8.52 -6.15 -7.78
N SER A 48 -7.75 -6.76 -6.87
CA SER A 48 -8.03 -8.11 -6.39
C SER A 48 -9.31 -8.16 -5.54
N ALA A 49 -10.07 -9.25 -5.67
CA ALA A 49 -11.22 -9.53 -4.80
C ALA A 49 -10.83 -10.28 -3.52
N ASP A 50 -9.56 -10.68 -3.34
CA ASP A 50 -9.10 -11.36 -2.13
C ASP A 50 -8.92 -10.36 -0.98
N ASP A 51 -9.72 -10.55 0.08
CA ASP A 51 -9.68 -9.73 1.30
C ASP A 51 -8.27 -9.64 1.91
N ARG A 52 -7.46 -10.69 1.82
CA ARG A 52 -6.09 -10.68 2.37
C ARG A 52 -5.20 -9.74 1.57
N ILE A 53 -5.33 -9.74 0.24
CA ILE A 53 -4.59 -8.83 -0.63
C ILE A 53 -5.01 -7.39 -0.35
N GLN A 54 -6.33 -7.13 -0.29
CA GLN A 54 -6.86 -5.81 0.03
C GLN A 54 -6.42 -5.32 1.41
N ASN A 55 -6.41 -6.18 2.43
CA ASN A 55 -5.93 -5.84 3.77
C ASN A 55 -4.45 -5.41 3.77
N TYR A 56 -3.57 -6.12 3.06
CA TYR A 56 -2.17 -5.72 2.94
C TYR A 56 -1.99 -4.46 2.10
N PHE A 57 -2.78 -4.29 1.05
CA PHE A 57 -2.79 -3.08 0.22
C PHE A 57 -3.18 -1.84 1.04
N HIS A 58 -4.26 -1.92 1.82
CA HIS A 58 -4.67 -0.84 2.71
C HIS A 58 -3.61 -0.51 3.77
N ARG A 59 -3.03 -1.53 4.41
CA ARG A 59 -1.92 -1.32 5.36
C ARG A 59 -0.71 -0.67 4.71
N PHE A 60 -0.43 -0.95 3.44
CA PHE A 60 0.64 -0.25 2.72
C PHE A 60 0.32 1.25 2.60
N LEU A 61 -0.89 1.58 2.14
CA LEU A 61 -1.34 2.97 2.00
C LEU A 61 -1.32 3.76 3.32
N GLU A 62 -1.67 3.12 4.44
CA GLU A 62 -1.62 3.73 5.79
C GLU A 62 -0.21 4.15 6.21
N ASN A 63 0.82 3.52 5.64
CA ASN A 63 2.22 3.77 5.98
C ASN A 63 2.93 4.69 4.97
N LEU A 64 2.21 5.25 4.00
CA LEU A 64 2.77 6.19 3.03
C LEU A 64 2.63 7.64 3.50
N SER A 65 3.59 8.47 3.11
CA SER A 65 3.45 9.92 3.28
C SER A 65 2.41 10.49 2.30
N PRO A 66 1.81 11.67 2.60
CA PRO A 66 0.90 12.33 1.68
C PRO A 66 1.49 12.56 0.28
N GLU A 67 2.78 12.90 0.18
CA GLU A 67 3.49 13.12 -1.08
C GLU A 67 3.59 11.83 -1.89
N GLN A 68 3.89 10.71 -1.22
CA GLN A 68 3.93 9.39 -1.86
C GLN A 68 2.56 8.95 -2.36
N LEU A 69 1.50 9.17 -1.56
CA LEU A 69 0.13 8.88 -1.96
C LEU A 69 -0.29 9.67 -3.21
N VAL A 70 0.02 10.97 -3.26
CA VAL A 70 -0.24 11.81 -4.44
C VAL A 70 0.58 11.32 -5.64
N GLY A 71 1.84 10.96 -5.43
CA GLY A 71 2.71 10.39 -6.48
C GLY A 71 2.10 9.14 -7.11
N PHE A 72 1.72 8.16 -6.29
CA PHE A 72 1.10 6.93 -6.77
C PHE A 72 -0.24 7.17 -7.47
N LYS A 73 -1.06 8.10 -6.96
CA LYS A 73 -2.32 8.46 -7.63
C LYS A 73 -2.07 9.09 -9.00
N GLY A 74 -1.05 9.94 -9.13
CA GLY A 74 -0.63 10.51 -10.40
C GLY A 74 -0.19 9.47 -11.44
N GLU A 75 0.34 8.33 -10.98
CA GLU A 75 0.73 7.19 -11.83
C GLU A 75 -0.43 6.21 -12.11
N GLY A 76 -1.64 6.57 -11.70
CA GLY A 76 -2.86 5.82 -11.96
C GLY A 76 -3.10 4.65 -11.00
N LEU A 77 -2.51 4.67 -9.79
CA LEU A 77 -2.92 3.73 -8.74
C LEU A 77 -4.31 4.12 -8.21
N LEU A 78 -5.20 3.13 -8.11
CA LEU A 78 -6.53 3.32 -7.54
C LEU A 78 -6.42 3.39 -6.01
N ILE A 79 -6.38 4.61 -5.49
CA ILE A 79 -6.31 4.87 -4.06
C ILE A 79 -7.70 5.31 -3.55
N PRO A 80 -8.29 4.60 -2.57
CA PRO A 80 -9.57 4.98 -1.99
C PRO A 80 -9.57 6.40 -1.43
N GLU A 81 -10.68 7.12 -1.57
CA GLU A 81 -10.79 8.52 -1.17
C GLU A 81 -10.47 8.76 0.31
N GLN A 82 -10.69 7.78 1.18
CA GLN A 82 -10.37 7.88 2.61
C GLN A 82 -8.89 8.18 2.88
N TYR A 83 -7.97 7.74 2.01
CA TYR A 83 -6.53 8.04 2.10
C TYR A 83 -6.16 9.38 1.45
N MET A 84 -7.07 9.94 0.64
CA MET A 84 -6.90 11.23 -0.04
C MET A 84 -7.49 12.40 0.77
N ARG A 85 -8.39 12.09 1.72
CA ARG A 85 -9.03 13.08 2.58
C ARG A 85 -8.08 13.53 3.70
N LYS A 86 -7.20 14.48 3.33
CA LYS A 86 -6.44 15.47 4.14
C LYS A 86 -4.96 15.16 4.41
N PRO A 87 -4.05 16.05 3.94
CA PRO A 87 -2.91 16.47 4.75
C PRO A 87 -3.43 17.32 5.93
N GLY A 88 -3.30 16.82 7.16
CA GLY A 88 -3.21 17.68 8.36
C GLY A 88 -4.48 18.15 9.09
N LEU A 89 -5.66 17.52 8.97
CA LEU A 89 -6.87 18.06 9.63
C LEU A 89 -7.82 17.08 10.33
N LEU A 90 -7.54 15.76 10.36
CA LEU A 90 -8.25 14.79 11.21
C LEU A 90 -7.29 13.65 11.59
N PRO A 91 -7.44 13.03 12.78
CA PRO A 91 -6.51 12.01 13.26
C PRO A 91 -6.50 10.84 12.27
N THR A 92 -5.30 10.49 11.81
CA THR A 92 -5.00 9.24 11.13
C THR A 92 -5.54 8.06 11.96
N PRO A 93 -5.96 6.95 11.31
CA PRO A 93 -6.43 5.78 12.04
C PRO A 93 -5.37 5.38 13.05
N VAL A 94 -5.82 5.35 14.30
CA VAL A 94 -4.97 5.21 15.48
C VAL A 94 -4.07 3.99 15.29
N SER A 95 -2.75 4.21 15.42
CA SER A 95 -1.77 3.12 15.46
C SER A 95 -2.28 2.01 16.37
N ARG A 96 -2.24 0.74 15.93
CA ARG A 96 -2.76 -0.45 16.66
C ARG A 96 -2.26 -0.59 18.11
N GLN A 97 -1.31 0.24 18.53
CA GLN A 97 -0.84 0.39 19.89
C GLN A 97 -1.89 0.95 20.88
N TYR A 98 -3.02 1.50 20.41
CA TYR A 98 -4.11 1.97 21.28
C TYR A 98 -5.38 1.10 21.24
N ALA A 99 -5.37 -0.04 20.55
CA ALA A 99 -6.58 -0.88 20.38
C ALA A 99 -6.91 -1.79 21.59
N TYR A 100 -6.14 -1.74 22.68
CA TYR A 100 -6.41 -2.51 23.90
C TYR A 100 -6.47 -1.59 25.11
N MET A 101 -7.68 -1.13 25.44
CA MET A 101 -8.07 -0.88 26.83
C MET A 101 -9.10 -1.94 27.21
N PRO A 102 -8.82 -2.83 28.17
CA PRO A 102 -9.84 -3.70 28.72
C PRO A 102 -10.86 -2.84 29.49
N ARG A 103 -12.14 -3.20 29.38
CA ARG A 103 -13.23 -2.59 30.14
C ARG A 103 -13.08 -2.85 31.63
#